data_AF-A0A1V1PBB4-F1
#
_entry.id   AF-A0A1V1PBB4-F1
#
_cell.length_a   1.000
_cell.length_b   1.000
_cell.length_c   1.000
_cell.angle_alpha   90.00
_cell.angle_beta   90.00
_cell.angle_gamma   90.00
#
_symmetry.space_group_name_H-M   'P 1'
#
loop_
_entity.id
_entity.type
_entity.pdbx_description
1 polymer ?
#
loop_
_entity_poly.entity_id
_entity_poly.type
_entity_poly.pdbx_seq_one_letter_code
_entity_poly.pdbx_strand_id
1 'polypeptide(L)'
;MFIIGVSLGIFFIAWNAQDQLETAFFLIIGESYLFASFIEVLHTLSYKGMGVFTGNDVNLPSQLWIASGYFLSSSFLFATFFTQKKINPNKSMLAFFIVTTIVVSMIFQGVFPNCYIENVGLTSFAKISECVICLIYCVIIWRLHCLKQNFSLIVWRTFGWGILFTIASHMSLIVFVDVYGCSNMASHCFQIISFFCIYKALLETSILRPFDLVFHDLTKNQNLLNKRIKERTLELNEKDLALLRSNADLNELAVIISHDLREPLRGINNLAYLLEEKHASTLTDEALLLVRRISLSAHRVNKQIQSLMDYLYIDHKQIKKQ
;
A
#
# COMPACT_ATOMS: atom_id res chain seq x y z
N MET A 1 20.35 -22.42 16.63
CA MET A 1 20.78 -21.17 15.94
C MET A 1 19.88 -20.80 14.77
N PHE A 2 19.69 -21.66 13.76
CA PHE A 2 18.78 -21.33 12.64
C PHE A 2 17.34 -21.01 13.07
N ILE A 3 16.77 -21.83 13.97
CA ILE A 3 15.40 -21.66 14.50
C ILE A 3 15.22 -20.32 15.24
N ILE A 4 16.22 -19.91 16.03
CA ILE A 4 16.26 -18.62 16.73
C ILE A 4 16.24 -17.47 15.70
N GLY A 5 17.05 -17.56 14.64
CA GLY A 5 17.08 -16.55 13.59
C GLY A 5 15.74 -16.39 12.87
N VAL A 6 15.08 -17.50 12.52
CA VAL A 6 13.74 -17.47 11.91
C VAL A 6 12.71 -16.87 12.87
N SER A 7 12.75 -17.25 14.15
CA SER A 7 11.85 -16.72 15.20
C SER A 7 11.98 -15.20 15.36
N LEU A 8 13.21 -14.70 15.41
CA LEU A 8 13.46 -13.26 15.43
C LEU A 8 12.96 -12.58 14.15
N GLY A 9 13.11 -13.23 12.99
CA GLY A 9 12.52 -12.77 11.73
C GLY A 9 11.00 -12.63 11.79
N ILE A 10 10.30 -13.61 12.37
CA ILE A 10 8.84 -13.56 12.61
C ILE A 10 8.49 -12.35 13.48
N PHE A 11 9.22 -12.15 14.58
CA PHE A 11 9.03 -10.98 15.45
C PHE A 11 9.23 -9.65 14.69
N PHE A 12 10.35 -9.50 13.98
CA PHE A 12 10.65 -8.25 13.28
C PHE A 12 9.62 -7.91 12.22
N ILE A 13 9.08 -8.91 11.50
CA ILE A 13 8.01 -8.67 10.53
C ILE A 13 6.76 -8.17 11.25
N ALA A 14 6.32 -8.86 12.31
CA ALA A 14 5.11 -8.47 13.04
C ALA A 14 5.22 -7.08 13.68
N TRP A 15 6.37 -6.78 14.29
CA TRP A 15 6.60 -5.52 15.01
C TRP A 15 6.72 -4.34 14.04
N ASN A 16 7.45 -4.48 12.94
CA ASN A 16 7.53 -3.42 11.94
C ASN A 16 6.23 -3.20 11.19
N ALA A 17 5.40 -4.24 11.06
CA ALA A 17 4.08 -4.16 10.43
C ALA A 17 2.95 -3.78 11.41
N GLN A 18 3.25 -3.46 12.67
CA GLN A 18 2.23 -3.31 13.73
C GLN A 18 1.15 -2.26 13.39
N ASP A 19 1.50 -1.21 12.66
CA ASP A 19 0.57 -0.14 12.28
C ASP A 19 -0.32 -0.56 11.11
N GLN A 20 0.20 -1.42 10.23
CA GLN A 20 -0.49 -1.97 9.06
C GLN A 20 -1.35 -3.19 9.43
N LEU A 21 -1.06 -3.87 10.54
CA LEU A 21 -1.86 -4.99 11.01
C LEU A 21 -3.25 -4.51 11.46
N GLU A 22 -4.28 -5.03 10.79
CA GLU A 22 -5.68 -4.73 11.12
C GLU A 22 -6.11 -5.35 12.46
N THR A 23 -5.42 -6.41 12.90
CA THR A 23 -5.76 -7.21 14.06
C THR A 23 -4.53 -7.52 14.90
N ALA A 24 -4.73 -7.69 16.21
CA ALA A 24 -3.65 -8.04 17.13
C ALA A 24 -3.21 -9.50 17.05
N PHE A 25 -3.94 -10.37 16.33
CA PHE A 25 -3.62 -11.80 16.20
C PHE A 25 -2.16 -12.03 15.77
N PHE A 26 -1.75 -11.41 14.67
CA PHE A 26 -0.40 -11.57 14.12
C PHE A 26 0.68 -10.85 14.95
N LEU A 27 0.32 -9.74 15.59
CA LEU A 27 1.19 -9.02 16.52
C LEU A 27 1.53 -9.89 17.74
N ILE A 28 0.52 -10.46 18.40
CA ILE A 28 0.68 -11.35 19.55
C ILE A 28 1.54 -12.57 19.19
N ILE A 29 1.33 -13.17 18.01
CA ILE A 29 2.16 -14.29 17.54
C ILE A 29 3.60 -13.83 17.38
N GLY A 30 3.85 -12.71 16.69
CA GLY A 30 5.21 -12.19 16.51
C GLY A 30 5.93 -11.87 17.81
N GLU A 31 5.24 -11.21 18.75
CA GLU A 31 5.78 -10.95 20.09
C GLU A 31 6.11 -12.25 20.82
N SER A 32 5.24 -13.26 20.75
CA SER A 32 5.52 -14.56 21.38
C SER A 32 6.79 -15.23 20.84
N TYR A 33 7.11 -15.05 19.56
CA TYR A 33 8.35 -15.59 18.98
C TYR A 33 9.62 -14.89 19.47
N LEU A 34 9.56 -13.61 19.83
CA LEU A 34 10.70 -12.92 20.45
C LEU A 34 11.07 -13.58 21.77
N PHE A 35 10.08 -13.74 22.66
CA PHE A 35 10.32 -14.30 23.98
C PHE A 35 10.57 -15.81 23.96
N ALA A 36 9.93 -16.54 23.05
CA ALA A 36 10.26 -17.94 22.82
C ALA A 36 11.71 -18.09 22.34
N SER A 37 12.19 -17.23 21.44
CA SER A 37 13.59 -17.24 20.99
C SER A 37 14.57 -16.97 22.12
N PHE A 38 14.22 -16.12 23.10
CA PHE A 38 15.02 -15.91 24.30
C PHE A 38 15.11 -17.19 25.16
N ILE A 39 13.99 -17.88 25.38
CA ILE A 39 13.98 -19.18 26.09
C ILE A 39 14.78 -20.23 25.31
N GLU A 40 14.68 -20.25 23.98
CA GLU A 40 15.46 -21.17 23.12
C GLU A 40 16.97 -20.89 23.16
N VAL A 41 17.39 -19.63 23.31
CA VAL A 41 18.80 -19.28 23.55
C VAL A 41 19.25 -19.89 24.88
N LEU A 42 18.48 -19.72 25.96
CA LEU A 42 18.80 -20.33 27.26
C LEU A 42 18.85 -21.86 27.17
N HIS A 43 17.89 -22.47 26.47
CA HIS A 43 17.85 -23.91 26.21
C HIS A 43 19.13 -24.36 25.48
N THR A 44 19.53 -23.64 24.42
CA THR A 44 20.75 -23.96 23.67
C THR A 44 22.00 -23.84 24.53
N LEU A 45 22.10 -22.79 25.36
CA LEU A 45 23.23 -22.57 26.27
C LEU A 45 23.27 -23.58 27.44
N SER A 46 22.14 -24.18 27.77
CA SER A 46 22.04 -25.21 28.81
C SER A 46 22.47 -26.61 28.37
N TYR A 47 22.71 -26.83 27.07
CA TYR A 47 23.20 -28.13 26.59
C TYR A 47 24.58 -28.48 27.14
N LYS A 48 24.75 -29.77 27.43
CA LYS A 48 26.03 -30.36 27.82
C LYS A 48 27.09 -30.05 26.75
N GLY A 49 28.21 -29.45 27.18
CA GLY A 49 29.30 -29.03 26.30
C GLY A 49 29.43 -27.51 26.10
N MET A 50 28.38 -26.73 26.39
CA MET A 50 28.47 -25.25 26.29
C MET A 50 29.14 -24.59 27.51
N GLY A 51 29.14 -25.27 28.67
CA GLY A 51 29.89 -24.84 29.86
C GLY A 51 29.36 -23.58 30.58
N VAL A 52 28.17 -23.09 30.20
CA VAL A 52 27.62 -21.83 30.73
C VAL A 52 26.91 -22.02 32.08
N PHE A 53 26.20 -23.14 32.27
CA PHE A 53 25.47 -23.43 33.50
C PHE A 53 26.14 -24.58 34.26
N THR A 54 26.27 -24.43 35.58
CA THR A 54 26.86 -25.43 36.48
C THR A 54 25.83 -26.50 36.82
N GLY A 55 25.81 -27.57 36.03
CA GLY A 55 24.92 -28.71 36.21
C GLY A 55 24.96 -29.55 34.93
N ASN A 56 25.64 -30.69 34.95
CA ASN A 56 25.92 -31.49 33.74
C ASN A 56 24.75 -32.38 33.28
N ASP A 57 23.52 -32.07 33.70
CA ASP A 57 22.33 -32.88 33.46
C ASP A 57 21.47 -32.29 32.32
N VAL A 58 20.86 -33.18 31.53
CA VAL A 58 19.96 -32.89 30.40
C VAL A 58 18.60 -32.34 30.87
N ASN A 59 18.35 -32.32 32.18
CA ASN A 59 17.11 -31.82 32.78
C ASN A 59 16.84 -30.34 32.48
N LEU A 60 17.80 -29.43 32.67
CA LEU A 60 17.59 -27.98 32.45
C LEU A 60 17.19 -27.64 30.99
N PRO A 61 17.88 -28.16 29.95
CA PRO A 61 17.42 -28.02 28.57
C PRO A 61 15.97 -28.52 28.37
N SER A 62 15.62 -29.66 28.95
CA SER A 62 14.30 -30.27 28.81
C SER A 62 13.20 -29.43 29.50
N GLN A 63 13.52 -28.81 30.64
CA GLN A 63 12.61 -27.88 31.33
C GLN A 63 12.36 -26.62 30.50
N LEU A 64 13.43 -26.01 29.97
CA LEU A 64 13.32 -24.82 29.11
C LEU A 64 12.56 -25.11 27.81
N TRP A 65 12.71 -26.31 27.26
CA TRP A 65 11.96 -26.75 26.08
C TRP A 65 10.45 -26.81 26.35
N ILE A 66 10.03 -27.53 27.39
CA ILE A 66 8.61 -27.65 27.75
C ILE A 66 8.02 -26.28 28.12
N ALA A 67 8.79 -25.45 28.83
CA ALA A 67 8.37 -24.09 29.15
C ALA A 67 8.16 -23.23 27.90
N SER A 68 9.06 -23.31 26.91
CA SER A 68 8.89 -22.64 25.61
C SER A 68 7.66 -23.14 24.86
N GLY A 69 7.42 -24.46 24.84
CA GLY A 69 6.25 -25.07 24.22
C GLY A 69 4.92 -24.63 24.86
N TYR A 70 4.85 -24.60 26.19
CA TYR A 70 3.69 -24.04 26.90
C TYR A 70 3.51 -22.55 26.61
N PHE A 71 4.60 -21.78 26.63
CA PHE A 71 4.55 -20.35 26.34
C PHE A 71 4.01 -20.08 24.92
N LEU A 72 4.55 -20.74 23.89
CA LEU A 72 4.08 -20.57 22.51
C LEU A 72 2.64 -21.06 22.31
N SER A 73 2.29 -22.26 22.79
CA SER A 73 0.94 -22.81 22.61
C SER A 73 -0.13 -21.98 23.33
N SER A 74 0.13 -21.52 24.54
CA SER A 74 -0.79 -20.63 25.27
C SER A 74 -0.88 -19.24 24.62
N SER A 75 0.22 -18.69 24.11
CA SER A 75 0.24 -17.43 23.35
C SER A 75 -0.58 -17.51 22.07
N PHE A 76 -0.45 -18.61 21.32
CA PHE A 76 -1.22 -18.84 20.09
C PHE A 76 -2.70 -18.98 20.41
N LEU A 77 -3.07 -19.73 21.45
CA LEU A 77 -4.45 -19.86 21.88
C LEU A 77 -5.01 -18.50 22.31
N PHE A 78 -4.25 -17.71 23.07
CA PHE A 78 -4.63 -16.36 23.45
C PHE A 78 -4.84 -15.47 22.22
N ALA A 79 -3.94 -15.52 21.23
CA ALA A 79 -4.04 -14.75 19.99
C ALA A 79 -5.37 -15.00 19.27
N THR A 80 -5.90 -16.23 19.26
CA THR A 80 -7.18 -16.55 18.59
C THR A 80 -8.39 -15.74 19.09
N PHE A 81 -8.34 -15.16 20.30
CA PHE A 81 -9.38 -14.27 20.82
C PHE A 81 -9.30 -12.83 20.27
N PHE A 82 -8.21 -12.47 19.59
CA PHE A 82 -7.93 -11.11 19.09
C PHE A 82 -7.87 -11.03 17.55
N THR A 83 -8.59 -11.91 16.86
CA THR A 83 -8.67 -11.96 15.38
C THR A 83 -9.46 -10.81 14.75
N GLN A 84 -10.10 -9.96 15.56
CA GLN A 84 -10.87 -8.79 15.10
C GLN A 84 -10.67 -7.57 16.02
N LYS A 85 -9.66 -7.59 16.89
CA LYS A 85 -9.42 -6.53 17.88
C LYS A 85 -7.99 -6.02 17.74
N LYS A 86 -7.79 -4.72 17.96
CA LYS A 86 -6.46 -4.13 18.14
C LYS A 86 -6.11 -4.10 19.62
N ILE A 87 -4.82 -4.21 19.92
CA ILE A 87 -4.27 -4.03 21.26
C ILE A 87 -3.15 -3.00 21.18
N ASN A 88 -2.78 -2.42 22.32
CA ASN A 88 -1.61 -1.57 22.38
C ASN A 88 -0.33 -2.44 22.39
N PRO A 89 0.57 -2.32 21.39
CA PRO A 89 1.75 -3.17 21.26
C PRO A 89 2.66 -3.11 22.49
N ASN A 90 2.91 -1.93 23.02
CA ASN A 90 3.78 -1.75 24.19
C ASN A 90 3.24 -2.44 25.45
N LYS A 91 1.92 -2.43 25.66
CA LYS A 91 1.29 -3.14 26.79
C LYS A 91 1.36 -4.66 26.62
N SER A 92 1.18 -5.14 25.39
CA SER A 92 1.29 -6.56 25.05
C SER A 92 2.72 -7.08 25.26
N MET A 93 3.70 -6.36 24.70
CA MET A 93 5.13 -6.60 24.90
C MET A 93 5.52 -6.66 26.39
N LEU A 94 5.04 -5.70 27.19
CA LEU A 94 5.31 -5.70 28.63
C LEU A 94 4.70 -6.92 29.34
N ALA A 95 3.47 -7.30 28.98
CA ALA A 95 2.82 -8.49 29.55
C ALA A 95 3.63 -9.76 29.23
N PHE A 96 4.08 -9.92 27.99
CA PHE A 96 4.94 -11.04 27.61
C PHE A 96 6.27 -11.03 28.36
N PHE A 97 6.92 -9.87 28.49
CA PHE A 97 8.17 -9.74 29.26
C PHE A 97 8.00 -10.20 30.72
N ILE A 98 6.90 -9.80 31.38
CA ILE A 98 6.59 -10.20 32.76
C ILE A 98 6.39 -11.72 32.82
N VAL A 99 5.57 -12.29 31.93
CA VAL A 99 5.29 -13.74 31.91
C VAL A 99 6.58 -14.54 31.69
N THR A 100 7.38 -14.17 30.70
CA THR A 100 8.65 -14.86 30.42
C THR A 100 9.61 -14.76 31.60
N THR A 101 9.71 -13.59 32.24
CA THR A 101 10.55 -13.41 33.42
C THR A 101 10.12 -14.33 34.57
N ILE A 102 8.81 -14.44 34.82
CA ILE A 102 8.27 -15.34 35.85
C ILE A 102 8.59 -16.80 35.52
N VAL A 103 8.32 -17.24 34.29
CA VAL A 103 8.56 -18.63 33.86
C VAL A 103 10.04 -19.00 33.97
N VAL A 104 10.93 -18.15 33.44
CA VAL A 104 12.38 -18.39 33.51
C VAL A 104 12.85 -18.39 34.97
N SER A 105 12.37 -17.47 35.81
CA SER A 105 12.72 -17.44 37.23
C SER A 105 12.28 -18.70 37.98
N MET A 106 11.07 -19.23 37.71
CA MET A 106 10.58 -20.48 38.32
C MET A 106 11.47 -21.69 37.98
N ILE A 107 12.04 -21.74 36.77
CA ILE A 107 12.95 -22.81 36.35
C ILE A 107 14.26 -22.74 37.13
N PHE A 108 14.90 -21.56 37.16
CA PHE A 108 16.19 -21.39 37.85
C PHE A 108 16.10 -21.50 39.38
N GLN A 109 14.93 -21.24 39.96
CA GLN A 109 14.68 -21.47 41.40
C GLN A 109 14.41 -22.96 41.73
N GLY A 110 14.32 -23.84 40.74
CA GLY A 110 14.07 -25.28 40.94
C GLY A 110 12.63 -25.61 41.34
N VAL A 111 11.68 -24.67 41.17
CA VAL A 111 10.25 -24.90 41.40
C VAL A 111 9.64 -25.74 40.27
N PHE A 112 10.23 -25.66 39.07
CA PHE A 112 9.75 -26.37 37.90
C PHE A 112 10.03 -27.88 38.01
N PRO A 113 9.06 -28.77 37.69
CA PRO A 113 9.24 -30.21 37.82
C PRO A 113 10.40 -30.75 36.97
N ASN A 114 11.00 -31.86 37.41
CA ASN A 114 12.04 -32.52 36.62
C ASN A 114 11.44 -33.12 35.34
N CYS A 115 12.06 -32.81 34.22
CA CYS A 115 11.65 -33.25 32.89
C CYS A 115 12.48 -34.45 32.40
N TYR A 116 13.69 -34.61 32.92
CA TYR A 116 14.59 -35.70 32.56
C TYR A 116 15.29 -36.24 33.80
N ILE A 117 15.49 -37.56 33.85
CA ILE A 117 16.29 -38.24 34.87
C ILE A 117 17.31 -39.12 34.15
N GLU A 118 18.60 -38.97 34.48
CA GLU A 118 19.68 -39.78 33.91
C GLU A 118 19.39 -41.28 34.07
N ASN A 119 19.60 -42.05 33.00
CA ASN A 119 19.34 -43.51 32.89
C ASN A 119 17.87 -43.95 32.86
N VAL A 120 16.91 -43.07 33.11
CA VAL A 120 15.46 -43.35 33.01
C VAL A 120 14.84 -42.70 31.78
N GLY A 121 15.37 -41.55 31.35
CA GLY A 121 14.86 -40.78 30.22
C GLY A 121 13.86 -39.70 30.64
N LEU A 122 12.93 -39.36 29.74
CA LEU A 122 11.89 -38.35 29.98
C LEU A 122 10.94 -38.74 31.13
N THR A 123 10.67 -37.83 32.05
CA THR A 123 9.73 -38.07 33.16
C THR A 123 8.28 -38.16 32.68
N SER A 124 7.41 -38.75 33.49
CA SER A 124 5.96 -38.79 33.20
C SER A 124 5.38 -37.38 33.05
N PHE A 125 5.88 -36.42 33.84
CA PHE A 125 5.50 -35.01 33.73
C PHE A 125 5.80 -34.46 32.33
N ALA A 126 7.02 -34.70 31.82
CA ALA A 126 7.42 -34.22 30.51
C ALA A 126 6.56 -34.83 29.39
N LYS A 127 6.32 -36.15 29.42
CA LYS A 127 5.48 -36.83 28.42
C LYS A 127 4.03 -36.32 28.42
N ILE A 128 3.44 -36.14 29.62
CA ILE A 128 2.09 -35.57 29.75
C ILE A 128 2.06 -34.14 29.24
N SER A 129 3.09 -33.35 29.54
CA SER A 129 3.17 -31.96 29.10
C SER A 129 3.17 -31.82 27.58
N GLU A 130 3.95 -32.65 26.88
CA GLU A 130 3.97 -32.69 25.42
C GLU A 130 2.59 -33.05 24.83
N CYS A 131 1.89 -34.02 25.43
CA CYS A 131 0.51 -34.35 25.05
C CYS A 131 -0.46 -33.18 25.25
N VAL A 132 -0.35 -32.46 26.36
CA VAL A 132 -1.18 -31.29 26.65
C VAL A 132 -0.91 -30.16 25.65
N ILE A 133 0.36 -29.89 25.33
CA ILE A 133 0.75 -28.90 24.32
C ILE A 133 0.13 -29.24 22.96
N CYS A 134 0.19 -30.50 22.53
CA CYS A 134 -0.46 -30.94 21.30
C CYS A 134 -1.98 -30.77 21.34
N LEU A 135 -2.62 -31.06 22.47
CA LEU A 135 -4.06 -30.85 22.65
C LEU A 135 -4.44 -29.36 22.53
N ILE A 136 -3.62 -28.46 23.09
CA ILE A 136 -3.80 -27.01 22.93
C ILE A 136 -3.71 -26.62 21.45
N TYR A 137 -2.75 -27.14 20.70
CA TYR A 137 -2.64 -26.90 19.25
C TYR A 137 -3.82 -27.46 18.45
N CYS A 138 -4.39 -28.62 18.83
CA CYS A 138 -5.63 -29.12 18.25
C CYS A 138 -6.80 -28.16 18.49
N VAL A 139 -6.94 -27.60 19.70
CA VAL A 139 -7.95 -26.58 20.01
C VAL A 139 -7.72 -25.32 19.18
N ILE A 140 -6.46 -24.90 19.00
CA ILE A 140 -6.12 -23.76 18.13
C ILE A 140 -6.57 -24.01 16.69
N ILE A 141 -6.29 -25.18 16.11
CA ILE A 141 -6.74 -25.54 14.75
C ILE A 141 -8.26 -25.47 14.65
N TRP A 142 -8.97 -26.06 15.62
CA TRP A 142 -10.43 -26.03 15.65
C TRP A 142 -10.96 -24.59 15.69
N ARG A 143 -10.43 -23.74 16.57
CA ARG A 143 -10.81 -22.33 16.66
C ARG A 143 -10.52 -21.55 15.39
N LEU A 144 -9.35 -21.75 14.78
CA LEU A 144 -9.00 -21.12 13.50
C LEU A 144 -9.91 -21.58 12.37
N HIS A 145 -10.38 -22.83 12.40
CA HIS A 145 -11.38 -23.30 11.43
C HIS A 145 -12.73 -22.60 11.62
N CYS A 146 -13.20 -22.43 12.86
CA CYS A 146 -14.41 -21.65 13.15
C CYS A 146 -14.27 -20.18 12.73
N LEU A 147 -13.06 -19.62 12.85
CA LEU A 147 -12.74 -18.22 12.51
C LEU A 147 -12.24 -18.05 11.07
N LYS A 148 -12.36 -19.06 10.20
CA LYS A 148 -11.76 -19.06 8.85
C LYS A 148 -12.17 -17.88 7.97
N GLN A 149 -13.35 -17.29 8.21
CA GLN A 149 -13.85 -16.13 7.47
C GLN A 149 -13.01 -14.86 7.69
N ASN A 150 -12.28 -14.78 8.81
CA ASN A 150 -11.42 -13.64 9.13
C ASN A 150 -10.06 -13.70 8.41
N PHE A 151 -9.76 -14.79 7.71
CA PHE A 151 -8.45 -15.03 7.10
C PHE A 151 -8.60 -15.25 5.60
N SER A 152 -7.58 -14.87 4.82
CA SER A 152 -7.50 -15.30 3.43
C SER A 152 -7.22 -16.81 3.36
N LEU A 153 -7.68 -17.46 2.30
CA LEU A 153 -7.53 -18.90 2.13
C LEU A 153 -6.05 -19.35 2.18
N ILE A 154 -5.15 -18.55 1.60
CA ILE A 154 -3.71 -18.83 1.62
C ILE A 154 -3.14 -18.78 3.03
N VAL A 155 -3.46 -17.73 3.79
CA VAL A 155 -2.98 -17.54 5.17
C VAL A 155 -3.52 -18.63 6.09
N TRP A 156 -4.83 -18.91 6.02
CA TRP A 156 -5.45 -19.97 6.82
C TRP A 156 -4.82 -21.34 6.54
N ARG A 157 -4.58 -21.69 5.27
CA ARG A 157 -3.95 -22.97 4.89
C ARG A 157 -2.50 -23.05 5.33
N THR A 158 -1.69 -22.02 5.05
CA THR A 158 -0.27 -22.03 5.40
C THR A 158 -0.06 -22.04 6.91
N PHE A 159 -0.86 -21.27 7.66
CA PHE A 159 -0.81 -21.25 9.12
C PHE A 159 -1.28 -22.58 9.72
N GLY A 160 -2.35 -23.18 9.16
CA GLY A 160 -2.83 -24.51 9.55
C GLY A 160 -1.78 -25.61 9.34
N TRP A 161 -1.09 -25.61 8.20
CA TRP A 161 0.03 -26.54 7.97
C TRP A 161 1.18 -26.31 8.96
N GLY A 162 1.49 -25.05 9.30
CA GLY A 162 2.47 -24.72 10.33
C GLY A 162 2.15 -25.40 11.65
N ILE A 163 0.92 -25.23 12.16
CA ILE A 163 0.49 -25.83 13.43
C ILE A 163 0.51 -27.36 13.37
N LEU A 164 0.12 -27.97 12.24
CA LEU A 164 0.19 -29.43 12.08
C LEU A 164 1.63 -29.95 12.19
N PHE A 165 2.60 -29.25 11.59
CA PHE A 165 4.01 -29.59 11.75
C PHE A 165 4.52 -29.33 13.18
N THR A 166 3.99 -28.32 13.88
CA THR A 166 4.27 -28.13 15.31
C THR A 166 3.83 -29.35 16.11
N ILE A 167 2.60 -29.83 15.90
CA ILE A 167 2.07 -31.04 16.56
C ILE A 167 2.96 -32.26 16.24
N ALA A 168 3.36 -32.44 14.98
CA ALA A 168 4.26 -33.52 14.58
C ALA A 168 5.63 -33.45 15.28
N SER A 169 6.17 -32.24 15.47
CA SER A 169 7.42 -32.00 16.21
C SER A 169 7.31 -32.48 17.66
N HIS A 170 6.28 -32.03 18.39
CA HIS A 170 6.04 -32.42 19.78
C HIS A 170 5.72 -33.93 19.93
N MET A 171 4.95 -34.50 19.00
CA MET A 171 4.69 -35.94 18.97
C MET A 171 5.98 -36.75 18.78
N SER A 172 6.93 -36.27 17.96
CA SER A 172 8.24 -36.90 17.78
C SER A 172 9.04 -36.95 19.10
N LEU A 173 8.88 -35.96 19.96
CA LEU A 173 9.56 -35.89 21.27
C LEU A 173 8.93 -36.80 22.35
N ILE A 174 7.70 -37.29 22.16
CA ILE A 174 7.12 -38.25 23.11
C ILE A 174 7.85 -39.60 23.03
N VAL A 175 8.35 -39.95 21.84
CA VAL A 175 9.15 -41.18 21.59
C VAL A 175 10.63 -40.95 21.91
N PHE A 176 10.97 -39.85 22.60
CA PHE A 176 12.34 -39.51 22.94
C PHE A 176 12.92 -40.46 23.99
N VAL A 177 13.91 -41.25 23.56
CA VAL A 177 14.70 -42.14 24.41
C VAL A 177 16.11 -41.57 24.64
N ASP A 178 16.68 -40.88 23.64
CA ASP A 178 18.02 -40.30 23.69
C ASP A 178 18.09 -38.95 22.97
N VAL A 179 18.96 -38.06 23.47
CA VAL A 179 19.21 -36.69 22.99
C VAL A 179 19.75 -36.66 21.57
N TYR A 180 20.46 -37.70 21.15
CA TYR A 180 21.01 -37.83 19.80
C TYR A 180 20.21 -38.78 18.91
N GLY A 181 19.02 -39.20 19.36
CA GLY A 181 18.17 -40.13 18.61
C GLY A 181 17.51 -39.52 17.39
N CYS A 182 17.11 -40.38 16.43
CA CYS A 182 16.38 -39.97 15.22
C CYS A 182 15.11 -39.16 15.52
N SER A 183 14.43 -39.45 16.63
CA SER A 183 13.24 -38.73 17.08
C SER A 183 13.52 -37.25 17.40
N ASN A 184 14.70 -36.93 17.95
CA ASN A 184 15.08 -35.56 18.24
C ASN A 184 15.34 -34.78 16.94
N MET A 185 16.08 -35.38 16.00
CA MET A 185 16.33 -34.77 14.69
C MET A 185 15.03 -34.53 13.92
N ALA A 186 14.12 -35.51 13.90
CA ALA A 186 12.82 -35.38 13.27
C ALA A 186 12.00 -34.23 13.89
N SER A 187 12.05 -34.07 15.21
CA SER A 187 11.37 -32.96 15.90
C SER A 187 11.86 -31.59 15.41
N HIS A 188 13.17 -31.40 15.29
CA HIS A 188 13.75 -30.15 14.81
C HIS A 188 13.44 -29.91 13.33
N CYS A 189 13.44 -30.95 12.49
CA CYS A 189 13.04 -30.84 11.09
C CYS A 189 11.59 -30.36 10.96
N PHE A 190 10.66 -30.97 11.71
CA PHE A 190 9.26 -30.53 11.73
C PHE A 190 9.11 -29.10 12.29
N GLN A 191 9.88 -28.73 13.31
CA GLN A 191 9.87 -27.38 13.87
C GLN A 191 10.34 -26.34 12.85
N ILE A 192 11.39 -26.63 12.08
CA ILE A 192 11.88 -25.75 11.02
C ILE A 192 10.80 -25.51 9.96
N ILE A 193 10.15 -26.58 9.49
CA ILE A 193 9.07 -26.48 8.50
C ILE A 193 7.90 -25.67 9.08
N SER A 194 7.53 -25.94 10.33
CA SER A 194 6.48 -25.21 11.06
C SER A 194 6.77 -23.71 11.11
N PHE A 195 7.97 -23.32 11.56
CA PHE A 195 8.35 -21.91 11.72
C PHE A 195 8.44 -21.21 10.36
N PHE A 196 8.92 -21.90 9.32
CA PHE A 196 8.89 -21.37 7.96
C PHE A 196 7.47 -21.13 7.45
N CYS A 197 6.53 -22.05 7.70
CA CYS A 197 5.13 -21.83 7.35
C CYS A 197 4.53 -20.63 8.09
N ILE A 198 4.80 -20.48 9.39
CA ILE A 198 4.30 -19.36 10.20
C ILE A 198 4.91 -18.03 9.74
N TYR A 199 6.22 -18.02 9.49
CA TYR A 199 6.92 -16.89 8.86
C TYR A 199 6.28 -16.50 7.52
N LYS A 200 6.04 -17.48 6.64
CA LYS A 200 5.42 -17.22 5.33
C LYS A 200 4.01 -16.66 5.47
N ALA A 201 3.20 -17.20 6.37
CA ALA A 201 1.84 -16.72 6.62
C ALA A 201 1.83 -15.26 7.14
N LEU A 202 2.78 -14.93 8.00
CA LEU A 202 2.95 -13.58 8.52
C LEU A 202 3.46 -12.60 7.45
N LEU A 203 4.42 -13.02 6.63
CA LEU A 203 4.95 -12.22 5.51
C LEU A 203 3.87 -11.92 4.47
N GLU A 204 3.03 -12.90 4.15
CA GLU A 204 1.90 -12.76 3.24
C GLU A 204 0.90 -11.69 3.73
N THR A 205 0.58 -11.71 5.03
CA THR A 205 -0.37 -10.76 5.64
C THR A 205 0.21 -9.38 5.84
N SER A 206 1.50 -9.29 6.18
CA SER A 206 2.14 -8.03 6.59
C SER A 206 2.71 -7.25 5.41
N ILE A 207 3.12 -7.91 4.33
CA ILE A 207 3.85 -7.28 3.22
C ILE A 207 3.16 -7.52 1.87
N LEU A 208 2.97 -8.79 1.49
CA LEU A 208 2.54 -9.12 0.12
C LEU A 208 1.12 -8.63 -0.18
N ARG A 209 0.17 -8.93 0.69
CA ARG A 209 -1.23 -8.56 0.46
C ARG A 209 -1.49 -7.04 0.47
N PRO A 210 -0.95 -6.24 1.42
CA PRO A 210 -1.07 -4.78 1.35
C PRO A 210 -0.47 -4.20 0.07
N PHE A 211 0.66 -4.75 -0.39
CA PHE A 211 1.34 -4.30 -1.59
C PHE A 211 0.54 -4.55 -2.87
N ASP A 212 -0.09 -5.73 -2.99
CA ASP A 212 -0.98 -6.05 -4.11
C ASP A 212 -2.17 -5.06 -4.19
N LEU A 213 -2.74 -4.70 -3.04
CA LEU A 213 -3.83 -3.73 -2.96
C LEU A 213 -3.38 -2.34 -3.44
N VAL A 214 -2.23 -1.86 -2.96
CA VAL A 214 -1.66 -0.56 -3.36
C VAL A 214 -1.39 -0.52 -4.87
N PHE A 215 -0.80 -1.57 -5.45
CA PHE A 215 -0.53 -1.59 -6.88
C PHE A 215 -1.79 -1.63 -7.75
N HIS A 216 -2.81 -2.36 -7.30
CA HIS A 216 -4.09 -2.38 -7.97
C HIS A 216 -4.72 -0.97 -8.00
N ASP A 217 -4.73 -0.27 -6.87
CA ASP A 217 -5.26 1.09 -6.76
C ASP A 217 -4.46 2.09 -7.60
N LEU A 218 -3.13 1.97 -7.65
CA LEU A 218 -2.29 2.80 -8.51
C LEU A 218 -2.63 2.61 -9.98
N THR A 219 -2.78 1.37 -10.44
CA THR A 219 -3.13 1.05 -11.83
C THR A 219 -4.52 1.57 -12.18
N LYS A 220 -5.49 1.44 -11.27
CA LYS A 220 -6.84 1.98 -11.43
C LYS A 220 -6.82 3.50 -11.53
N ASN A 221 -6.08 4.18 -10.66
CA ASN A 221 -5.94 5.64 -10.69
C ASN A 221 -5.23 6.12 -11.96
N GLN A 222 -4.19 5.44 -12.41
CA GLN A 222 -3.51 5.74 -13.67
C GLN A 222 -4.47 5.64 -14.86
N ASN A 223 -5.30 4.59 -14.92
CA ASN A 223 -6.30 4.43 -15.98
C ASN A 223 -7.38 5.52 -15.94
N LEU A 224 -7.85 5.91 -14.74
CA LEU A 224 -8.80 7.01 -14.57
C LEU A 224 -8.19 8.35 -15.02
N LEU A 225 -6.94 8.62 -14.67
CA LEU A 225 -6.23 9.82 -15.10
C LEU A 225 -6.04 9.85 -16.61
N ASN A 226 -5.59 8.74 -17.22
CA ASN A 226 -5.44 8.65 -18.67
C ASN A 226 -6.77 8.87 -19.40
N LYS A 227 -7.88 8.35 -18.86
CA LYS A 227 -9.22 8.60 -19.40
C LYS A 227 -9.59 10.08 -19.34
N ARG A 228 -9.39 10.72 -18.18
CA ARG A 228 -9.65 12.17 -18.02
C ARG A 228 -8.77 13.02 -18.94
N ILE A 229 -7.49 12.68 -19.09
CA ILE A 229 -6.58 13.35 -20.03
C ILE A 229 -7.15 13.25 -21.44
N LYS A 230 -7.53 12.04 -21.88
CA LYS A 230 -8.11 11.83 -23.22
C LYS A 230 -9.40 12.61 -23.44
N GLU A 231 -10.31 12.61 -22.47
CA GLU A 231 -11.55 13.40 -22.52
C GLU A 231 -11.27 14.90 -22.63
N ARG A 232 -10.33 15.42 -21.83
CA ARG A 232 -9.95 16.83 -21.87
C ARG A 232 -9.22 17.21 -23.16
N THR A 233 -8.37 16.33 -23.70
CA THR A 233 -7.74 16.56 -24.99
C THR A 233 -8.78 16.60 -26.12
N LEU A 234 -9.79 15.72 -26.09
CA LEU A 234 -10.89 15.78 -27.06
C LEU A 234 -11.72 17.05 -26.91
N GLU A 235 -12.10 17.43 -25.69
CA GLU A 235 -12.85 18.67 -25.42
C GLU A 235 -12.07 19.92 -25.88
N LEU A 236 -10.76 19.95 -25.63
CA LEU A 236 -9.87 21.03 -26.09
C LEU A 236 -9.82 21.09 -27.61
N ASN A 237 -9.63 19.95 -28.30
CA ASN A 237 -9.61 19.91 -29.76
C ASN A 237 -10.95 20.36 -30.37
N GLU A 238 -12.08 19.98 -29.78
CA GLU A 238 -13.41 20.43 -30.22
C GLU A 238 -13.57 21.95 -30.06
N LYS A 239 -13.11 22.50 -28.94
CA LYS A 239 -13.12 23.95 -28.69
C LYS A 239 -12.19 24.70 -29.64
N ASP A 240 -11.00 24.18 -29.90
CA ASP A 240 -10.05 24.77 -30.86
C ASP A 240 -10.65 24.80 -32.27
N LEU A 241 -11.29 23.70 -32.71
CA LEU A 241 -12.00 23.66 -33.99
C LEU A 241 -13.17 24.64 -34.04
N ALA A 242 -13.95 24.78 -32.97
CA ALA A 242 -15.05 25.73 -32.89
C ALA A 242 -14.55 27.19 -32.93
N LEU A 243 -13.45 27.49 -32.22
CA LEU A 243 -12.79 28.80 -32.26
C LEU A 243 -12.28 29.14 -33.66
N LEU A 244 -11.62 28.19 -34.32
CA LEU A 244 -11.14 28.36 -35.70
C LEU A 244 -12.29 28.64 -36.67
N ARG A 245 -13.42 27.92 -36.55
CA ARG A 245 -14.62 28.19 -37.37
C ARG A 245 -15.21 29.56 -37.08
N SER A 246 -15.43 29.89 -35.80
CA SER A 246 -15.97 31.21 -35.42
C SER A 246 -15.09 32.36 -35.88
N ASN A 247 -13.76 32.22 -35.83
CA ASN A 247 -12.84 33.22 -36.35
C ASN A 247 -12.93 33.34 -37.88
N ALA A 248 -13.06 32.22 -38.60
CA ALA A 248 -13.25 32.23 -40.06
C ALA A 248 -14.57 32.93 -40.44
N ASP A 249 -15.68 32.60 -39.77
CA ASP A 249 -17.00 33.20 -40.02
C ASP A 249 -17.00 34.72 -39.74
N LEU A 250 -16.37 35.15 -38.64
CA LEU A 250 -16.21 36.57 -38.31
C LEU A 250 -15.39 37.32 -39.37
N ASN A 251 -14.30 36.71 -39.85
CA ASN A 251 -13.46 37.30 -40.91
C ASN A 251 -14.24 37.44 -42.23
N GLU A 252 -15.01 36.42 -42.62
CA GLU A 252 -15.85 36.47 -43.81
C GLU A 252 -16.90 37.59 -43.73
N LEU A 253 -17.62 37.67 -42.60
CA LEU A 253 -18.59 38.74 -42.36
C LEU A 253 -17.94 40.12 -42.40
N ALA A 254 -16.77 40.28 -41.80
CA ALA A 254 -16.06 41.56 -41.81
C ALA A 254 -15.62 41.98 -43.23
N VAL A 255 -15.22 41.03 -44.07
CA VAL A 255 -14.89 41.27 -45.49
C VAL A 255 -16.12 41.75 -46.25
N ILE A 256 -17.25 41.06 -46.11
CA ILE A 256 -18.52 41.40 -46.78
C ILE A 256 -19.00 42.79 -46.34
N ILE A 257 -19.10 43.03 -45.03
CA ILE A 257 -19.55 44.34 -44.49
C ILE A 257 -18.62 45.45 -44.96
N SER A 258 -17.30 45.22 -44.96
CA SER A 258 -16.33 46.23 -45.41
C SER A 258 -16.46 46.54 -46.90
N HIS A 259 -16.79 45.55 -47.73
CA HIS A 259 -17.09 45.77 -49.15
C HIS A 259 -18.36 46.62 -49.29
N ASP A 260 -19.45 46.19 -48.65
CA ASP A 260 -20.78 46.80 -48.77
C ASP A 260 -20.82 48.22 -48.18
N LEU A 261 -19.97 48.54 -47.19
CA LEU A 261 -19.82 49.90 -46.68
C LEU A 261 -18.96 50.81 -47.58
N ARG A 262 -18.01 50.25 -48.35
CA ARG A 262 -17.17 51.05 -49.25
C ARG A 262 -17.94 51.58 -50.45
N GLU A 263 -18.87 50.80 -50.97
CA GLU A 263 -19.66 51.18 -52.14
C GLU A 263 -20.47 52.48 -51.93
N PRO A 264 -21.27 52.65 -50.86
CA PRO A 264 -21.95 53.92 -50.58
C PRO A 264 -20.97 55.04 -50.23
N LEU A 265 -19.85 54.77 -49.53
CA LEU A 265 -18.83 55.78 -49.24
C LEU A 265 -18.16 56.33 -50.51
N ARG A 266 -17.93 55.46 -51.51
CA ARG A 266 -17.43 55.85 -52.83
C ARG A 266 -18.46 56.69 -53.57
N GLY A 267 -19.74 56.34 -53.48
CA GLY A 267 -20.85 57.14 -54.00
C GLY A 267 -20.90 58.54 -53.38
N ILE A 268 -20.84 58.64 -52.05
CA ILE A 268 -20.82 59.92 -51.31
C ILE A 268 -19.60 60.76 -51.73
N ASN A 269 -18.42 60.16 -51.82
CA ASN A 269 -17.21 60.87 -52.27
C ASN A 269 -17.32 61.37 -53.71
N ASN A 270 -17.84 60.55 -54.63
CA ASN A 270 -18.01 60.94 -56.03
C ASN A 270 -19.03 62.09 -56.18
N LEU A 271 -20.16 62.02 -55.46
CA LEU A 271 -21.17 63.08 -55.46
C LEU A 271 -20.62 64.38 -54.85
N ALA A 272 -19.89 64.29 -53.73
CA ALA A 272 -19.22 65.44 -53.13
C ALA A 272 -18.18 66.05 -54.09
N TYR A 273 -17.40 65.22 -54.77
CA TYR A 273 -16.43 65.66 -55.78
C TYR A 273 -17.12 66.36 -56.97
N LEU A 274 -18.20 65.80 -57.50
CA LEU A 274 -18.96 66.41 -58.60
C LEU A 274 -19.60 67.75 -58.20
N LEU A 275 -20.11 67.87 -56.97
CA LEU A 275 -20.63 69.13 -56.43
C LEU A 275 -19.53 70.19 -56.30
N GLU A 276 -18.35 69.79 -55.83
CA GLU A 276 -17.20 70.70 -55.73
C GLU A 276 -16.65 71.09 -57.11
N GLU A 277 -16.52 70.17 -58.06
CA GLU A 277 -15.91 70.44 -59.37
C GLU A 277 -16.85 71.19 -60.32
N LYS A 278 -18.13 70.80 -60.40
CA LYS A 278 -19.08 71.34 -61.40
C LYS A 278 -19.94 72.49 -60.87
N HIS A 279 -20.14 72.59 -59.56
CA HIS A 279 -21.08 73.55 -58.97
C HIS A 279 -20.42 74.51 -57.96
N ALA A 280 -19.09 74.49 -57.79
CA ALA A 280 -18.39 75.39 -56.86
C ALA A 280 -18.74 76.87 -57.05
N SER A 281 -18.91 77.33 -58.29
CA SER A 281 -19.23 78.73 -58.61
C SER A 281 -20.69 79.14 -58.34
N THR A 282 -21.58 78.17 -58.06
CA THR A 282 -23.00 78.39 -57.77
C THR A 282 -23.37 78.09 -56.32
N LEU A 283 -22.48 77.46 -55.56
CA LEU A 283 -22.64 77.17 -54.14
C LEU A 283 -22.17 78.36 -53.30
N THR A 284 -22.88 78.66 -52.20
CA THR A 284 -22.40 79.59 -51.17
C THR A 284 -21.18 79.01 -50.45
N ASP A 285 -20.28 79.87 -49.93
CA ASP A 285 -19.07 79.44 -49.21
C ASP A 285 -19.34 78.44 -48.07
N GLU A 286 -20.44 78.61 -47.33
CA GLU A 286 -20.86 77.71 -46.25
C GLU A 286 -21.22 76.30 -46.77
N ALA A 287 -21.94 76.23 -47.91
CA ALA A 287 -22.30 74.98 -48.56
C ALA A 287 -21.07 74.24 -49.12
N LEU A 288 -20.11 74.98 -49.70
CA LEU A 288 -18.84 74.43 -50.18
C LEU A 288 -18.03 73.81 -49.04
N LEU A 289 -18.03 74.46 -47.86
CA LEU A 289 -17.34 73.98 -46.66
C LEU A 289 -17.98 72.69 -46.12
N LEU A 290 -19.31 72.58 -46.16
CA LEU A 290 -20.04 71.35 -45.81
C LEU A 290 -19.73 70.19 -46.77
N VAL A 291 -19.70 70.43 -48.08
CA VAL A 291 -19.34 69.42 -49.10
C VAL A 291 -17.92 68.88 -48.87
N ARG A 292 -16.94 69.77 -48.65
CA ARG A 292 -15.57 69.37 -48.30
C ARG A 292 -15.51 68.53 -47.03
N ARG A 293 -16.31 68.89 -46.02
CA ARG A 293 -16.38 68.14 -44.76
C ARG A 293 -16.98 66.75 -44.94
N ILE A 294 -18.00 66.60 -45.80
CA ILE A 294 -18.58 65.30 -46.17
C ILE A 294 -17.53 64.44 -46.88
N SER A 295 -16.81 64.98 -47.86
CA SER A 295 -15.76 64.24 -48.57
C SER A 295 -14.63 63.79 -47.64
N LEU A 296 -14.12 64.69 -46.78
CA LEU A 296 -13.10 64.35 -45.78
C LEU A 296 -13.59 63.26 -44.81
N SER A 297 -14.85 63.31 -44.39
CA SER A 297 -15.43 62.31 -43.49
C SER A 297 -15.56 60.95 -44.19
N ALA A 298 -16.07 60.92 -45.42
CA ALA A 298 -16.18 59.69 -46.21
C ALA A 298 -14.80 59.07 -46.51
N HIS A 299 -13.79 59.89 -46.80
CA HIS A 299 -12.42 59.42 -46.98
C HIS A 299 -11.81 58.86 -45.69
N ARG A 300 -12.07 59.51 -44.54
CA ARG A 300 -11.60 59.05 -43.23
C ARG A 300 -12.20 57.68 -42.85
N VAL A 301 -13.51 57.51 -43.03
CA VAL A 301 -14.19 56.24 -42.74
C VAL A 301 -13.66 55.14 -43.68
N ASN A 302 -13.48 55.43 -44.97
CA ASN A 302 -12.90 54.47 -45.92
C ASN A 302 -11.49 54.02 -45.50
N LYS A 303 -10.65 54.96 -45.00
CA LYS A 303 -9.32 54.64 -44.47
C LYS A 303 -9.39 53.75 -43.22
N GLN A 304 -10.33 54.00 -42.31
CA GLN A 304 -10.55 53.17 -41.13
C GLN A 304 -11.00 51.75 -41.48
N ILE A 305 -11.92 51.61 -42.45
CA ILE A 305 -12.35 50.31 -42.96
C ILE A 305 -11.16 49.55 -43.57
N GLN A 306 -10.30 50.22 -44.33
CA GLN A 306 -9.11 49.59 -44.90
C GLN A 306 -8.14 49.10 -43.81
N SER A 307 -7.86 49.92 -42.80
CA SER A 307 -6.98 49.53 -41.69
C SER A 307 -7.54 48.35 -40.87
N LEU A 308 -8.85 48.29 -40.68
CA LEU A 308 -9.50 47.14 -40.03
C LEU A 308 -9.33 45.86 -40.85
N MET A 309 -9.49 45.95 -42.17
CA MET A 309 -9.28 44.82 -43.08
C MET A 309 -7.84 44.34 -43.10
N ASP A 310 -6.87 45.25 -43.08
CA ASP A 310 -5.45 44.90 -43.04
C ASP A 310 -5.11 44.15 -41.73
N TYR A 311 -5.71 44.54 -40.59
CA TYR A 311 -5.55 43.83 -39.32
C TYR A 311 -6.08 42.39 -39.36
N LEU A 312 -7.29 42.20 -39.90
CA LEU A 312 -7.89 40.86 -40.06
C LEU A 312 -7.08 39.96 -41.02
N TYR A 313 -6.46 40.56 -42.05
CA TYR A 313 -5.60 39.82 -42.99
C TYR A 313 -4.23 39.42 -42.40
N ILE A 314 -3.67 40.21 -41.46
CA ILE A 314 -2.38 39.88 -40.81
C ILE A 314 -2.53 38.66 -39.90
N ASP A 315 -3.62 38.59 -39.12
CA ASP A 315 -3.92 37.47 -38.23
C ASP A 315 -4.02 36.15 -39.03
N HIS A 316 -4.67 36.21 -40.19
CA HIS A 316 -4.82 35.09 -41.11
C HIS A 316 -3.50 34.55 -41.70
N LYS A 317 -2.45 35.38 -41.77
CA LYS A 317 -1.12 35.03 -42.32
C LYS A 317 -0.18 34.43 -41.27
N GLN A 318 -0.39 34.74 -39.99
CA GLN A 318 0.35 34.13 -38.88
C GLN A 318 -0.15 32.70 -38.58
N ILE A 319 -1.46 32.46 -38.67
CA ILE A 319 -2.06 31.13 -38.42
C ILE A 319 -1.62 30.07 -39.46
N LYS A 320 -1.31 30.46 -40.70
CA LYS A 320 -0.84 29.53 -41.76
C LYS A 320 0.64 29.14 -41.67
N LYS A 321 1.41 29.72 -40.74
CA LYS A 321 2.87 29.50 -40.61
C LYS A 321 3.29 28.62 -39.43
N GLN A 322 2.34 28.17 -38.60
CA GLN A 322 2.54 27.16 -37.54
C GLN A 322 1.94 25.82 -37.97
#